data_AF-A0A8E2DUI0-F1
#
_entry.id   AF-A0A8E2DUI0-F1
#
_cell.length_a   1.000
_cell.length_b   1.000
_cell.length_c   1.000
_cell.angle_alpha   90.00
_cell.angle_beta   90.00
_cell.angle_gamma   90.00
#
_symmetry.space_group_name_H-M   'P 1'
#
loop_
_entity.id
_entity.type
_entity.pdbx_description
1 polymer ?
#
loop_
_entity_poly.entity_id
_entity_poly.type
_entity_poly.pdbx_seq_one_letter_code
_entity_poly.pdbx_strand_id
1 'polypeptide(L)'
;MLARRILPRLARPLARCASSAAPGSSEPVPVHEAPSPDAVVPQAPNYPTTWSTSQRPRPQGRSGPRFEQTIMELQPNPPSALEMIEKEPIRVVHGRKAVCDGGAGPLGHPKIFINLDKPGPQPCGYCGIRFEQAPHHGHEH
;
A
#
# COMPACT_ATOMS: atom_id res chain seq x y z
N MET A 1 48.69 38.41 -69.42
CA MET A 1 47.27 38.01 -69.57
C MET A 1 47.07 36.62 -68.96
N LEU A 2 46.87 36.51 -67.64
CA LEU A 2 46.49 35.24 -67.00
C LEU A 2 45.05 35.37 -66.50
N ALA A 3 44.11 34.76 -67.22
CA ALA A 3 42.71 34.71 -66.83
C ALA A 3 42.50 33.59 -65.80
N ARG A 4 42.13 33.97 -64.57
CA ARG A 4 41.69 33.03 -63.52
C ARG A 4 40.26 32.57 -63.82
N ARG A 5 40.07 31.28 -64.10
CA ARG A 5 38.75 30.65 -64.21
C ARG A 5 38.14 30.48 -62.83
N ILE A 6 37.00 31.13 -62.58
CA ILE A 6 36.19 31.01 -61.37
C ILE A 6 35.18 29.89 -61.61
N LEU A 7 35.22 28.83 -60.80
CA LEU A 7 34.18 27.79 -60.78
C LEU A 7 33.02 28.26 -59.89
N PRO A 8 31.74 28.15 -60.32
CA PRO A 8 30.62 28.43 -59.43
C PRO A 8 30.44 27.29 -58.43
N ARG A 9 30.57 27.60 -57.14
CA ARG A 9 30.12 26.71 -56.05
C ARG A 9 28.59 26.65 -56.09
N LEU A 10 28.04 25.51 -56.55
CA LEU A 10 26.62 25.20 -56.39
C LEU A 10 26.32 25.01 -54.89
N ALA A 11 25.66 25.99 -54.28
CA ALA A 11 25.10 25.84 -52.95
C ALA A 11 23.83 24.98 -53.05
N ARG A 12 23.89 23.73 -52.58
CA ARG A 12 22.69 22.90 -52.34
C ARG A 12 22.01 23.41 -51.07
N PRO A 13 20.73 23.84 -51.10
CA PRO A 13 20.00 24.06 -49.86
C PRO A 13 19.73 22.70 -49.21
N LEU A 14 20.10 22.54 -47.94
CA LEU A 14 19.63 21.41 -47.14
C LEU A 14 18.13 21.60 -46.91
N ALA A 15 17.32 20.79 -47.60
CA ALA A 15 15.89 20.71 -47.33
C ALA A 15 15.70 20.13 -45.92
N ARG A 16 15.16 20.94 -45.01
CA ARG A 16 14.72 20.49 -43.68
C ARG A 16 13.46 19.67 -43.88
N CYS A 17 13.54 18.36 -43.67
CA CYS A 17 12.37 17.48 -43.66
C CYS A 17 11.43 17.93 -42.53
N ALA A 18 10.32 18.58 -42.88
CA ALA A 18 9.23 18.81 -41.96
C ALA A 18 8.64 17.43 -41.60
N SER A 19 8.73 17.04 -40.33
CA SER A 19 7.95 15.92 -39.83
C SER A 19 6.49 16.29 -39.99
N SER A 20 5.76 15.54 -40.81
CA SER A 20 4.31 15.60 -40.89
C SER A 20 3.74 15.21 -39.52
N ALA A 21 3.47 16.21 -38.69
CA ALA A 21 2.59 16.02 -37.55
C ALA A 21 1.21 15.69 -38.13
N ALA A 22 0.75 14.45 -37.93
CA ALA A 22 -0.66 14.14 -38.07
C ALA A 22 -1.44 15.08 -37.14
N PRO A 23 -2.67 15.49 -37.48
CA PRO A 23 -3.56 16.13 -36.51
C PRO A 23 -3.97 15.04 -35.52
N GLY A 24 -3.08 14.74 -34.56
CA GLY A 24 -3.46 14.05 -33.35
C GLY A 24 -4.45 14.96 -32.65
N SER A 25 -5.70 14.48 -32.54
CA SER A 25 -6.67 15.03 -31.62
C SER A 25 -5.99 15.19 -30.27
N SER A 26 -5.67 16.42 -29.91
CA SER A 26 -5.23 16.77 -28.57
C SER A 26 -6.45 16.70 -27.65
N GLU A 27 -7.04 15.52 -27.53
CA GLU A 27 -7.80 15.18 -26.35
C GLU A 27 -6.76 15.01 -25.24
N PRO A 28 -6.84 15.79 -24.15
CA PRO A 28 -6.04 15.47 -22.98
C PRO A 28 -6.42 14.04 -22.57
N VAL A 29 -5.41 13.17 -22.47
CA VAL A 29 -5.55 11.86 -21.82
C VAL A 29 -6.31 12.10 -20.52
N PRO A 30 -7.50 11.51 -20.30
CA PRO A 30 -8.28 11.79 -19.12
C PRO A 30 -7.41 11.47 -17.90
N VAL A 31 -7.14 12.51 -17.11
CA VAL A 31 -6.48 12.40 -15.82
C VAL A 31 -7.43 11.57 -14.96
N HIS A 32 -7.03 10.33 -14.65
CA HIS A 32 -7.77 9.40 -13.81
C HIS A 32 -9.24 9.21 -14.24
N GLU A 33 -9.49 8.28 -15.16
CA GLU A 33 -10.81 7.68 -15.34
C GLU A 33 -11.38 7.31 -13.96
N ALA A 34 -12.47 7.97 -13.55
CA ALA A 34 -13.16 7.67 -12.31
C ALA A 34 -13.64 6.22 -12.34
N PRO A 35 -13.51 5.44 -11.26
CA PRO A 35 -13.92 4.05 -11.26
C PRO A 35 -15.42 3.94 -11.56
N SER A 36 -15.76 3.09 -12.54
CA SER A 36 -17.14 2.68 -12.80
C SER A 36 -17.78 2.12 -11.52
N PRO A 37 -19.07 2.39 -11.25
CA PRO A 37 -19.70 2.19 -9.95
C PRO A 37 -19.83 0.73 -9.47
N ASP A 38 -19.56 -0.28 -10.32
CA ASP A 38 -20.03 -1.65 -10.06
C ASP A 38 -19.08 -2.61 -9.32
N ALA A 39 -17.90 -2.19 -8.86
CA ALA A 39 -17.17 -2.99 -7.87
C ALA A 39 -16.07 -2.18 -7.17
N VAL A 40 -16.31 -1.74 -5.93
CA VAL A 40 -15.24 -1.27 -5.05
C VAL A 40 -14.39 -2.50 -4.69
N VAL A 41 -13.25 -2.68 -5.37
CA VAL A 41 -12.30 -3.75 -5.05
C VAL A 41 -11.79 -3.57 -3.62
N PRO A 42 -11.93 -4.56 -2.74
CA PRO A 42 -11.52 -4.42 -1.35
C PRO A 42 -9.99 -4.24 -1.25
N GLN A 43 -9.56 -3.48 -0.23
CA GLN A 43 -8.14 -3.20 0.01
C GLN A 43 -7.33 -4.49 0.24
N ALA A 44 -7.92 -5.45 0.97
CA ALA A 44 -7.41 -6.79 1.21
C ALA A 44 -8.57 -7.81 1.10
N PRO A 45 -8.31 -9.12 0.91
CA PRO A 45 -9.36 -10.14 0.78
C PRO A 45 -10.39 -10.16 1.93
N ASN A 46 -9.97 -9.77 3.12
CA ASN A 46 -10.76 -9.80 4.35
C ASN A 46 -11.19 -8.39 4.82
N TYR A 47 -10.49 -7.33 4.39
CA TYR A 47 -10.75 -5.97 4.85
C TYR A 47 -10.98 -4.99 3.67
N PRO A 48 -12.12 -4.29 3.61
CA PRO A 48 -12.53 -3.56 2.41
C PRO A 48 -11.84 -2.20 2.21
N THR A 49 -11.56 -1.47 3.28
CA THR A 49 -11.10 -0.06 3.22
C THR A 49 -9.62 0.09 3.59
N THR A 50 -9.08 1.30 3.49
CA THR A 50 -7.74 1.60 4.01
C THR A 50 -7.75 1.72 5.54
N TRP A 51 -6.61 1.45 6.17
CA TRP A 51 -6.44 1.45 7.63
C TRP A 51 -5.31 2.36 8.13
N SER A 52 -4.76 3.21 7.27
CA SER A 52 -3.90 4.32 7.70
C SER A 52 -4.11 5.57 6.84
N THR A 53 -3.85 6.73 7.41
CA THR A 53 -4.13 8.04 6.78
C THR A 53 -3.42 8.22 5.45
N SER A 54 -2.19 7.71 5.33
CA SER A 54 -1.37 7.86 4.12
C SER A 54 -1.48 6.66 3.17
N GLN A 55 -2.30 5.66 3.50
CA GLN A 55 -2.47 4.48 2.64
C GLN A 55 -3.30 4.83 1.41
N ARG A 56 -2.76 4.49 0.24
CA ARG A 56 -3.49 4.59 -1.02
C ARG A 56 -4.44 3.39 -1.17
N PRO A 57 -5.63 3.60 -1.75
CA PRO A 57 -6.51 2.48 -2.10
C PRO A 57 -5.83 1.58 -3.13
N ARG A 58 -6.24 0.31 -3.14
CA ARG A 58 -5.70 -0.72 -4.03
C ARG A 58 -5.88 -0.29 -5.51
N PRO A 59 -4.84 -0.36 -6.34
CA PRO A 59 -4.97 -0.05 -7.77
C PRO A 59 -5.81 -1.11 -8.48
N GLN A 60 -6.69 -0.67 -9.37
CA GLN A 60 -7.40 -1.53 -10.32
C GLN A 60 -6.56 -1.72 -11.60
N GLY A 61 -6.91 -2.70 -12.43
CA GLY A 61 -6.19 -2.96 -13.69
C GLY A 61 -6.09 -1.75 -14.63
N ARG A 62 -7.01 -0.78 -14.53
CA ARG A 62 -7.01 0.45 -15.34
C ARG A 62 -6.43 1.68 -14.62
N SER A 63 -5.83 1.51 -13.44
CA SER A 63 -5.36 2.65 -12.64
C SER A 63 -4.10 3.32 -13.22
N GLY A 64 -3.46 2.74 -14.24
CA GLY A 64 -2.35 3.37 -14.96
C GLY A 64 -1.70 2.44 -15.99
N PRO A 65 -0.77 2.97 -16.81
CA PRO A 65 -0.17 2.23 -17.94
C PRO A 65 0.54 0.94 -17.54
N ARG A 66 1.02 0.86 -16.30
CA ARG A 66 1.66 -0.34 -15.77
C ARG A 66 0.68 -1.48 -15.47
N PHE A 67 -0.59 -1.19 -15.24
CA PHE A 67 -1.60 -2.17 -14.82
C PHE A 67 -2.49 -2.65 -15.96
N GLU A 68 -2.52 -1.95 -17.10
CA GLU A 68 -3.45 -2.19 -18.21
C GLU A 68 -3.37 -3.61 -18.82
N GLN A 69 -2.16 -4.17 -18.91
CA GLN A 69 -1.90 -5.53 -19.39
C GLN A 69 -1.48 -6.48 -18.26
N THR A 70 -1.70 -6.09 -17.00
CA THR A 70 -1.38 -6.93 -15.84
C THR A 70 -2.58 -7.79 -15.47
N ILE A 71 -2.35 -9.10 -15.30
CA ILE A 71 -3.37 -10.01 -14.76
C ILE A 71 -3.48 -9.75 -13.25
N MET A 72 -4.50 -8.97 -12.86
CA MET A 72 -4.66 -8.48 -11.48
C MET A 72 -4.92 -9.59 -10.45
N GLU A 73 -5.50 -10.71 -10.88
CA GLU A 73 -5.82 -11.86 -10.01
C GLU A 73 -4.57 -12.56 -9.47
N LEU A 74 -3.47 -12.54 -10.22
CA LEU A 74 -2.20 -13.15 -9.84
C LEU A 74 -1.29 -12.20 -9.06
N GLN A 75 -1.71 -10.93 -8.88
CA GLN A 75 -0.92 -9.96 -8.11
C GLN A 75 -1.03 -10.26 -6.61
N PRO A 76 0.03 -10.02 -5.82
CA PRO A 76 -0.01 -10.20 -4.38
C PRO A 76 -1.21 -9.49 -3.73
N ASN A 77 -2.00 -10.28 -2.99
CA ASN A 77 -3.17 -9.79 -2.27
C ASN A 77 -3.24 -10.45 -0.88
N PRO A 78 -2.29 -10.14 0.02
CA PRO A 78 -2.29 -10.72 1.35
C PRO A 78 -3.49 -10.21 2.17
N PRO A 79 -4.00 -11.03 3.10
CA PRO A 79 -5.01 -10.58 4.04
C PRO A 79 -4.47 -9.52 4.99
N SER A 80 -5.35 -8.63 5.45
CA SER A 80 -5.06 -7.59 6.43
C SER A 80 -4.82 -8.20 7.80
N ALA A 81 -3.66 -7.87 8.38
CA ALA A 81 -3.29 -8.27 9.73
C ALA A 81 -4.18 -7.62 10.80
N LEU A 82 -4.77 -6.46 10.52
CA LEU A 82 -5.64 -5.74 11.47
C LEU A 82 -6.85 -6.59 11.87
N GLU A 83 -7.54 -7.16 10.87
CA GLU A 83 -8.71 -7.99 11.13
C GLU A 83 -8.31 -9.37 11.69
N MET A 84 -7.12 -9.87 11.33
CA MET A 84 -6.61 -11.12 11.91
C MET A 84 -6.38 -10.97 13.42
N ILE A 85 -5.77 -9.88 13.87
CA ILE A 85 -5.52 -9.66 15.29
C ILE A 85 -6.79 -9.28 16.06
N GLU A 86 -7.78 -8.73 15.38
CA GLU A 86 -9.11 -8.48 15.96
C GLU A 86 -9.84 -9.80 16.30
N LYS A 87 -9.65 -10.83 15.48
CA LYS A 87 -10.20 -12.18 15.71
C LYS A 87 -9.48 -12.96 16.82
N GLU A 88 -8.24 -12.61 17.15
CA GLU A 88 -7.50 -13.25 18.24
C GLU A 88 -8.21 -12.99 19.59
N PRO A 89 -8.47 -14.03 20.41
CA PRO A 89 -9.14 -13.87 21.68
C PRO A 89 -8.28 -13.11 22.70
N ILE A 90 -8.95 -12.41 23.61
CA ILE A 90 -8.30 -11.72 24.72
C ILE A 90 -7.79 -12.78 25.71
N ARG A 91 -6.51 -12.68 26.08
CA ARG A 91 -5.88 -13.57 27.04
C ARG A 91 -6.07 -13.06 28.45
N VAL A 92 -6.83 -13.79 29.25
CA VAL A 92 -7.09 -13.44 30.64
C VAL A 92 -5.95 -13.92 31.53
N VAL A 93 -5.45 -13.05 32.41
CA VAL A 93 -4.40 -13.39 33.38
C VAL A 93 -4.81 -13.02 34.79
N HIS A 94 -4.40 -13.83 35.78
CA HIS A 94 -4.76 -13.62 37.19
C HIS A 94 -3.90 -12.57 37.92
N GLY A 95 -2.93 -11.96 37.24
CA GLY A 95 -2.04 -10.95 37.80
C GLY A 95 -2.34 -9.54 37.31
N ARG A 96 -1.82 -8.53 38.02
CA ARG A 96 -1.85 -7.12 37.59
C ARG A 96 -0.97 -6.82 36.37
N LYS A 97 -0.10 -7.75 35.99
CA LYS A 97 0.88 -7.62 34.91
C LYS A 97 0.83 -8.85 34.02
N ALA A 98 0.75 -8.66 32.71
CA ALA A 98 0.96 -9.71 31.71
C ALA A 98 2.40 -9.66 31.19
N VAL A 99 2.93 -10.83 30.81
CA VAL A 99 4.23 -10.96 30.15
C VAL A 99 3.99 -11.46 28.73
N CYS A 100 4.57 -10.78 27.75
CA CYS A 100 4.47 -11.16 26.34
C CYS A 100 5.85 -11.14 25.70
N ASP A 101 6.19 -12.21 24.99
CA ASP A 101 7.42 -12.41 24.24
C ASP A 101 7.15 -12.89 22.80
N GLY A 102 5.88 -12.93 22.38
CA GLY A 102 5.47 -13.45 21.07
C GLY A 102 5.41 -14.98 20.97
N GLY A 103 5.62 -15.73 22.06
CA GLY A 103 5.35 -17.17 22.15
C GLY A 103 6.42 -18.12 21.60
N ALA A 104 7.49 -17.60 20.98
CA ALA A 104 8.56 -18.41 20.37
C ALA A 104 9.96 -18.09 20.96
N GLY A 105 10.01 -17.57 22.19
CA GLY A 105 11.24 -17.15 22.85
C GLY A 105 12.02 -16.14 21.98
N PRO A 106 13.26 -16.45 21.55
CA PRO A 106 14.06 -15.52 20.76
C PRO A 106 13.53 -15.24 19.34
N LEU A 107 12.62 -16.08 18.81
CA LEU A 107 11.99 -15.84 17.50
C LEU A 107 10.79 -14.88 17.57
N GLY A 108 10.37 -14.49 18.78
CA GLY A 108 9.32 -13.51 18.99
C GLY A 108 9.87 -12.08 19.06
N HIS A 109 9.27 -11.27 19.91
CA HIS A 109 9.72 -9.90 20.19
C HIS A 109 10.38 -9.81 21.57
N PRO A 110 11.08 -8.72 21.89
CA PRO A 110 11.62 -8.52 23.23
C PRO A 110 10.54 -8.70 24.30
N LYS A 111 10.87 -9.44 25.36
CA LYS A 111 9.95 -9.67 26.48
C LYS A 111 9.53 -8.33 27.08
N ILE A 112 8.23 -8.08 27.09
CA ILE A 112 7.63 -6.90 27.72
C ILE A 112 6.68 -7.28 28.83
N PHE A 113 6.48 -6.33 29.73
CA PHE A 113 5.51 -6.40 30.82
C PHE A 113 4.41 -5.36 30.56
N ILE A 114 3.17 -5.83 30.45
CA ILE A 114 2.00 -5.00 30.15
C ILE A 114 1.23 -4.79 31.45
N ASN A 115 0.91 -3.54 31.78
CA ASN A 115 0.11 -3.21 32.96
C ASN A 115 -1.38 -3.44 32.69
N LEU A 116 -2.07 -4.15 33.58
CA LEU A 116 -3.50 -4.48 33.48
C LEU A 116 -4.36 -3.84 34.58
N ASP A 117 -3.80 -2.88 35.31
CA ASP A 117 -4.54 -2.15 36.36
C ASP A 117 -5.76 -1.38 35.81
N LYS A 118 -5.74 -1.02 34.53
CA LYS A 118 -6.87 -0.34 33.87
C LYS A 118 -7.88 -1.38 33.37
N PRO A 119 -9.18 -1.16 33.57
CA PRO A 119 -10.20 -2.09 33.05
C PRO A 119 -10.14 -2.18 31.53
N GLY A 120 -10.42 -3.37 31.00
CA GLY A 120 -10.47 -3.67 29.58
C GLY A 120 -9.16 -4.20 28.98
N PRO A 121 -9.21 -4.66 27.73
CA PRO A 121 -8.09 -5.33 27.06
C PRO A 121 -6.95 -4.37 26.75
N GLN A 122 -5.74 -4.70 27.21
CA GLN A 122 -4.51 -3.98 26.92
C GLN A 122 -3.69 -4.73 25.85
N PRO A 123 -3.40 -4.11 24.69
CA PRO A 123 -2.65 -4.77 23.63
C PRO A 123 -1.13 -4.79 23.89
N CYS A 124 -0.47 -5.84 23.43
CA CYS A 124 0.99 -5.87 23.27
C CYS A 124 1.39 -4.93 22.12
N GLY A 125 2.36 -4.03 22.36
CA GLY A 125 2.84 -3.08 21.35
C GLY A 125 3.59 -3.71 20.16
N TYR A 126 3.94 -4.99 20.23
CA TYR A 126 4.61 -5.72 19.14
C TYR A 126 3.62 -6.59 18.35
N CYS A 127 3.05 -7.61 19.00
CA CYS A 127 2.15 -8.57 18.33
C CYS A 127 0.69 -8.13 18.25
N GLY A 128 0.26 -7.12 19.01
CA GLY A 128 -1.14 -6.71 19.09
C GLY A 128 -2.07 -7.63 19.90
N ILE A 129 -1.56 -8.75 20.43
CA ILE A 129 -2.32 -9.66 21.31
C ILE A 129 -2.81 -8.87 22.53
N ARG A 130 -4.08 -9.05 22.87
CA ARG A 130 -4.75 -8.35 23.95
C ARG A 130 -4.76 -9.19 25.23
N PHE A 131 -4.49 -8.54 26.35
CA PHE A 131 -4.51 -9.14 27.67
C PHE A 131 -5.48 -8.41 28.58
N GLU A 132 -6.14 -9.14 29.47
CA GLU A 132 -7.07 -8.56 30.45
C GLU A 132 -6.87 -9.24 31.81
N GLN A 133 -7.07 -8.49 32.87
CA GLN A 133 -7.00 -9.04 34.22
C GLN A 133 -8.28 -9.83 34.52
N ALA A 134 -8.13 -11.04 35.06
CA ALA A 134 -9.26 -11.82 35.55
C ALA A 134 -10.04 -11.00 36.59
N PRO A 135 -11.39 -10.98 36.56
CA PRO A 135 -12.17 -10.33 37.58
C PRO A 135 -11.84 -10.94 38.94
N HIS A 136 -11.44 -10.09 39.89
CA HIS A 136 -11.20 -10.50 41.27
C HIS A 136 -12.54 -10.79 41.94
N HIS A 137 -12.80 -12.06 42.27
CA HIS A 137 -13.73 -12.37 43.36
C HIS A 137 -13.05 -11.91 44.65
N GLY A 138 -13.75 -11.07 45.42
CA GLY A 138 -13.19 -10.21 46.45
C GLY A 138 -12.25 -10.88 47.45
N HIS A 139 -11.20 -10.15 47.83
CA HIS A 139 -10.73 -10.23 49.21
C HIS A 139 -11.79 -9.51 50.06
N GLU A 140 -12.75 -10.29 50.60
CA GLU A 140 -13.49 -9.90 51.80
C GLU A 140 -12.47 -9.58 52.90
N HIS A 141 -12.54 -8.36 53.41
CA HIS A 141 -11.85 -7.90 54.61
C HIS A 141 -12.80 -7.95 55.80
#